data_AF-A0A1Z9C8I3-F1
#
_entry.id   AF-A0A1Z9C8I3-F1
#
_cell.length_a   1.000
_cell.length_b   1.000
_cell.length_c   1.000
_cell.angle_alpha   90.00
_cell.angle_beta   90.00
_cell.angle_gamma   90.00
#
_symmetry.space_group_name_H-M   'P 1'
#
loop_
_entity.id
_entity.type
_entity.pdbx_description
1 polymer ?
#
loop_
_entity_poly.entity_id
_entity_poly.type
_entity_poly.pdbx_seq_one_letter_code
_entity_poly.pdbx_strand_id
1 'polypeptide(L)'
;MNDIFISYAHVDNESLTEGQKGWISQFHRTLEIRLRQLLGENPNIWRDQKLSGTDIFDEKIINAFDQTRLMVSIVTPRYINSEWCNRELKEFHDRAEEAGGVRVGEKSRIIKVVKTPVENDGGGAHQIFNSLLGFEFFDVDPDTGRVREFNEEFGHEAKRNYLERVYDLAHEISGILKEMGGANKTADPTSNRTGRVVYLADVTSDLRAERDRIRRELLERGHTVLPDRPLPLEADEATELITEYLSRSHLAIHLIGSRYGIVPEGGDVSLIELQSSLAAKRSEQDALPRLVWMAPDNEPDSDRHTQFIDGLQNSSEGMATTELLIGQIEEVKNQALKRLVVEEKPAEETKPDTLALGQEQDDGEKRIYLICDQQDEEAIEPLEDFLYDAGYEVKIPQFDGDEDAFVQAHQDNLKFCDGVLIFFGECSGQWVDMKLMDLLKAPGYGRTKPLTAKAVYVGPPENRRKSRFRTRTADVIQGGETIDPEALKPFLDKVGVAKGGAA
;
A
#
# COMPACT_ATOMS: atom_id res chain seq x y z
N MET A 1 24.75 -30.97 3.54
CA MET A 1 23.43 -30.34 3.44
C MET A 1 23.57 -29.10 2.60
N ASN A 2 22.78 -29.01 1.53
CA ASN A 2 22.78 -27.90 0.61
C ASN A 2 21.55 -27.04 0.90
N ASP A 3 21.69 -25.74 1.05
CA ASP A 3 20.53 -24.90 1.37
C ASP A 3 19.70 -24.64 0.11
N ILE A 4 20.37 -24.33 -1.00
CA ILE A 4 19.71 -23.83 -2.21
C ILE A 4 20.36 -24.42 -3.46
N PHE A 5 19.54 -24.98 -4.34
CA PHE A 5 19.93 -25.32 -5.71
C PHE A 5 19.40 -24.28 -6.70
N ILE A 6 20.26 -23.73 -7.57
CA ILE A 6 19.84 -22.87 -8.68
C ILE A 6 19.81 -23.71 -9.96
N SER A 7 18.60 -23.96 -10.47
CA SER A 7 18.38 -24.62 -11.77
C SER A 7 18.20 -23.58 -12.86
N TYR A 8 18.88 -23.78 -13.99
CA TYR A 8 18.91 -22.84 -15.11
C TYR A 8 19.37 -23.55 -16.39
N ALA A 9 19.07 -22.98 -17.56
CA ALA A 9 19.68 -23.47 -18.79
C ALA A 9 21.07 -22.86 -19.00
N HIS A 10 22.09 -23.67 -19.31
CA HIS A 10 23.49 -23.20 -19.36
C HIS A 10 23.74 -21.99 -20.27
N VAL A 11 23.06 -21.93 -21.43
CA VAL A 11 23.17 -20.81 -22.37
C VAL A 11 22.77 -19.47 -21.73
N ASP A 12 21.90 -19.49 -20.72
CA ASP A 12 21.47 -18.28 -20.00
C ASP A 12 22.58 -17.70 -19.11
N ASN A 13 23.67 -18.44 -18.90
CA ASN A 13 24.89 -18.00 -18.23
C ASN A 13 26.03 -17.64 -19.21
N GLU A 14 25.78 -17.66 -20.51
CA GLU A 14 26.74 -17.08 -21.47
C GLU A 14 26.67 -15.55 -21.39
N SER A 15 27.83 -14.91 -21.46
CA SER A 15 27.93 -13.46 -21.47
C SER A 15 27.91 -12.95 -22.92
N LEU A 16 27.16 -11.88 -23.18
CA LEU A 16 27.20 -11.17 -24.46
C LEU A 16 28.51 -10.39 -24.63
N THR A 17 29.18 -10.06 -23.52
CA THR A 17 30.46 -9.34 -23.51
C THR A 17 31.59 -10.29 -23.15
N GLU A 18 32.61 -10.38 -24.00
CA GLU A 18 33.78 -11.22 -23.75
C GLU A 18 34.50 -10.82 -22.45
N GLY A 19 34.87 -11.81 -21.63
CA GLY A 19 35.54 -11.60 -20.34
C GLY A 19 34.63 -11.23 -19.17
N GLN A 20 33.33 -10.99 -19.40
CA GLN A 20 32.35 -10.79 -18.33
C GLN A 20 31.75 -12.11 -17.86
N LYS A 21 31.26 -12.12 -16.61
CA LYS A 21 30.51 -13.26 -16.06
C LYS A 21 29.08 -13.21 -16.56
N GLY A 22 28.52 -14.33 -17.00
CA GLY A 22 27.12 -14.36 -17.40
C GLY A 22 26.13 -14.18 -16.24
N TRP A 23 24.87 -13.94 -16.60
CA TRP A 23 23.80 -13.51 -15.70
C TRP A 23 23.64 -14.42 -14.48
N ILE A 24 23.66 -15.74 -14.66
CA ILE A 24 23.46 -16.72 -13.58
C ILE A 24 24.63 -16.67 -12.59
N SER A 25 25.84 -16.41 -13.07
CA SER A 25 27.04 -16.29 -12.24
C SER A 25 27.00 -15.02 -11.38
N GLN A 26 26.48 -13.92 -11.94
CA GLN A 26 26.25 -12.68 -11.20
C GLN A 26 25.14 -12.89 -10.16
N PHE A 27 24.03 -13.51 -10.57
CA PHE A 27 22.88 -13.82 -9.71
C PHE A 27 23.25 -14.67 -8.51
N HIS A 28 23.94 -15.79 -8.73
CA HIS A 28 24.42 -16.65 -7.64
C HIS A 28 25.24 -15.81 -6.65
N ARG A 29 26.25 -15.07 -7.12
CA ARG A 29 27.13 -14.28 -6.25
C ARG A 29 26.34 -13.24 -5.43
N THR A 30 25.47 -12.47 -6.08
CA THR A 30 24.71 -11.42 -5.40
C THR A 30 23.74 -12.00 -4.38
N LEU A 31 23.05 -13.10 -4.74
CA LEU A 31 22.14 -13.81 -3.85
C LEU A 31 22.89 -14.41 -2.64
N GLU A 32 24.05 -15.03 -2.86
CA GLU A 32 24.88 -15.59 -1.79
C GLU A 32 25.34 -14.52 -0.80
N ILE A 33 25.85 -13.39 -1.30
CA ILE A 33 26.27 -12.26 -0.46
C ILE A 33 25.09 -11.77 0.39
N ARG A 34 23.92 -11.61 -0.22
CA ARG A 34 22.77 -11.07 0.52
C ARG A 34 22.21 -12.05 1.53
N LEU A 35 22.08 -13.32 1.18
CA LEU A 35 21.64 -14.33 2.13
C LEU A 35 22.61 -14.48 3.30
N ARG A 36 23.91 -14.39 3.06
CA ARG A 36 24.91 -14.35 4.14
C ARG A 36 24.69 -13.21 5.12
N GLN A 37 24.34 -12.03 4.62
CA GLN A 37 23.99 -10.88 5.45
C GLN A 37 22.69 -11.09 6.26
N LEU A 38 21.68 -11.75 5.69
CA LEU A 38 20.37 -11.96 6.31
C LEU A 38 20.32 -13.15 7.29
N LEU A 39 21.15 -14.17 7.06
CA LEU A 39 21.22 -15.38 7.89
C LEU A 39 22.30 -15.29 8.98
N GLY A 40 23.34 -14.47 8.79
CA GLY A 40 24.48 -14.40 9.70
C GLY A 40 25.47 -15.57 9.56
N GLU A 41 25.24 -16.46 8.60
CA GLU A 41 26.08 -17.61 8.26
C GLU A 41 26.21 -17.77 6.74
N ASN A 42 27.10 -18.65 6.28
CA ASN A 42 27.28 -18.89 4.85
C ASN A 42 26.26 -19.92 4.34
N PRO A 43 25.25 -19.53 3.55
CA PRO A 43 24.36 -20.50 2.92
C PRO A 43 25.14 -21.32 1.89
N ASN A 44 24.87 -22.62 1.85
CA ASN A 44 25.45 -23.49 0.83
C ASN A 44 24.58 -23.47 -0.44
N ILE A 45 24.91 -22.55 -1.35
CA ILE A 45 24.25 -22.39 -2.64
C ILE A 45 25.07 -23.12 -3.70
N TRP A 46 24.40 -23.97 -4.46
CA TRP A 46 25.02 -24.70 -5.55
C TRP A 46 24.18 -24.60 -6.81
N ARG A 47 24.85 -24.80 -7.94
CA ARG A 47 24.27 -24.84 -9.27
C ARG A 47 25.14 -25.74 -10.11
N ASP A 48 24.56 -26.39 -11.10
CA ASP A 48 25.38 -27.14 -12.02
C ASP A 48 26.25 -26.19 -12.87
N GLN A 49 27.53 -26.52 -13.02
CA GLN A 49 28.49 -25.77 -13.84
C GLN A 49 28.91 -26.55 -15.10
N LYS A 50 28.50 -27.81 -15.24
CA LYS A 50 28.95 -28.69 -16.31
C LYS A 50 27.94 -29.81 -16.59
N LEU A 51 27.16 -29.64 -17.65
CA LEU A 51 26.70 -30.78 -18.45
C LEU A 51 27.07 -30.52 -19.90
N SER A 52 28.04 -31.29 -20.38
CA SER A 52 28.15 -31.52 -21.81
C SER A 52 26.93 -32.38 -22.20
N GLY A 53 26.32 -32.13 -23.37
CA GLY A 53 25.09 -32.81 -23.80
C GLY A 53 25.18 -34.34 -23.98
N THR A 54 26.26 -34.95 -23.51
CA THR A 54 26.57 -36.38 -23.50
C THR A 54 26.68 -36.97 -22.10
N ASP A 55 26.59 -36.16 -21.05
CA ASP A 55 26.71 -36.64 -19.66
C ASP A 55 25.42 -37.36 -19.24
N ILE A 56 25.57 -38.69 -19.09
CA ILE A 56 24.55 -39.60 -18.58
C ILE A 56 24.18 -39.14 -17.17
N PHE A 57 22.88 -38.89 -16.95
CA PHE A 57 22.19 -38.84 -15.64
C PHE A 57 23.16 -38.56 -14.50
N ASP A 58 23.42 -37.29 -14.21
CA ASP A 58 24.26 -36.94 -13.07
C ASP A 58 23.47 -37.29 -11.80
N GLU A 59 23.50 -38.58 -11.40
CA GLU A 59 22.93 -39.12 -10.17
C GLU A 59 23.37 -38.29 -8.97
N LYS A 60 24.50 -37.58 -9.09
CA LYS A 60 24.99 -36.59 -8.12
C LYS A 60 24.01 -35.46 -7.86
N ILE A 61 23.35 -34.93 -8.89
CA ILE A 61 22.36 -33.85 -8.76
C ILE A 61 21.10 -34.39 -8.06
N ILE A 62 20.62 -35.56 -8.49
CA ILE A 62 19.45 -36.21 -7.90
C ILE A 62 19.70 -36.56 -6.43
N ASN A 63 20.85 -37.17 -6.12
CA ASN A 63 21.27 -37.48 -4.75
C ASN A 63 21.49 -36.21 -3.90
N ALA A 64 21.85 -35.09 -4.53
CA ALA A 64 21.97 -33.80 -3.84
C ALA A 64 20.60 -33.20 -3.49
N PHE A 65 19.51 -33.55 -4.19
CA PHE A 65 18.16 -33.09 -3.87
C PHE A 65 17.67 -33.57 -2.51
N ASP A 66 18.02 -34.80 -2.10
CA ASP A 66 17.72 -35.31 -0.76
C ASP A 66 18.29 -34.42 0.36
N GLN A 67 19.38 -33.69 0.06
CA GLN A 67 20.02 -32.76 0.99
C GLN A 67 19.75 -31.29 0.68
N THR A 68 18.90 -30.99 -0.32
CA THR A 68 18.61 -29.63 -0.78
C THR A 68 17.30 -29.13 -0.17
N ARG A 69 17.36 -27.97 0.49
CA ARG A 69 16.19 -27.42 1.17
C ARG A 69 15.26 -26.70 0.19
N LEU A 70 15.83 -25.87 -0.69
CA LEU A 70 15.10 -25.04 -1.66
C LEU A 70 15.67 -25.17 -3.08
N MET A 71 14.79 -25.02 -4.06
CA MET A 71 15.14 -24.92 -5.49
C MET A 71 14.74 -23.55 -6.02
N VAL A 72 15.66 -22.87 -6.70
CA VAL A 72 15.43 -21.62 -7.43
C VAL A 72 15.53 -21.92 -8.93
N SER A 73 14.41 -21.84 -9.64
CA SER A 73 14.35 -22.08 -11.08
C SER A 73 14.39 -20.78 -11.86
N ILE A 74 15.45 -20.58 -12.65
CA ILE A 74 15.59 -19.44 -13.56
C ILE A 74 14.86 -19.74 -14.87
N VAL A 75 13.63 -19.23 -14.99
CA VAL A 75 12.74 -19.43 -16.12
C VAL A 75 13.10 -18.49 -17.27
N THR A 76 13.32 -19.12 -18.42
CA THR A 76 13.57 -18.52 -19.75
C THR A 76 12.93 -19.41 -20.81
N PRO A 77 12.78 -18.94 -22.07
CA PRO A 77 12.38 -19.80 -23.17
C PRO A 77 13.25 -21.05 -23.31
N ARG A 78 14.56 -20.94 -23.02
CA ARG A 78 15.45 -22.10 -23.07
C ARG A 78 15.18 -23.07 -21.92
N TYR A 79 14.91 -22.58 -20.71
CA TYR A 79 14.59 -23.42 -19.55
C TYR A 79 13.37 -24.30 -19.83
N ILE A 80 12.27 -23.70 -20.30
CA ILE A 80 11.00 -24.43 -20.55
C ILE A 80 11.18 -25.49 -21.64
N ASN A 81 11.99 -25.18 -22.67
CA ASN A 81 12.30 -26.13 -23.75
C ASN A 81 13.40 -27.15 -23.40
N SER A 82 13.98 -27.08 -22.20
CA SER A 82 15.05 -27.99 -21.77
C SER A 82 14.45 -29.20 -21.06
N GLU A 83 14.51 -30.38 -21.70
CA GLU A 83 14.11 -31.64 -21.06
C GLU A 83 14.84 -31.89 -19.74
N TRP A 84 16.10 -31.45 -19.66
CA TRP A 84 16.92 -31.56 -18.47
C TRP A 84 16.37 -30.73 -17.31
N CYS A 85 16.11 -29.44 -17.55
CA CYS A 85 15.61 -28.52 -16.51
C CYS A 85 14.21 -28.94 -16.03
N ASN A 86 13.36 -29.41 -16.95
CA ASN A 86 12.04 -29.93 -16.61
C ASN A 86 12.11 -31.22 -15.78
N ARG A 87 13.09 -32.09 -16.05
CA ARG A 87 13.34 -33.29 -15.25
C ARG A 87 13.85 -32.95 -13.85
N GLU A 88 14.81 -32.03 -13.72
CA GLU A 88 15.31 -31.57 -12.42
C GLU A 88 14.18 -31.00 -11.55
N LEU A 89 13.32 -30.16 -12.14
CA LEU A 89 12.19 -29.57 -11.44
C LEU A 89 11.23 -30.64 -10.93
N LYS A 90 10.90 -31.61 -11.78
CA LYS A 90 10.00 -32.71 -11.40
C LYS A 90 10.61 -33.58 -10.30
N GLU A 91 11.87 -33.99 -10.44
CA GLU A 91 12.53 -34.82 -9.44
C GLU A 91 12.63 -34.09 -8.09
N PHE A 92 13.00 -32.80 -8.09
CA PHE A 92 13.01 -32.02 -6.85
C PHE A 92 11.61 -31.93 -6.22
N HIS A 93 10.57 -31.69 -7.04
CA HIS A 93 9.19 -31.65 -6.58
C HIS A 93 8.78 -32.96 -5.90
N ASP A 94 8.98 -34.09 -6.59
CA ASP A 94 8.60 -35.43 -6.11
C ASP A 94 9.37 -35.78 -4.81
N ARG A 95 10.67 -35.50 -4.75
CA ARG A 95 11.49 -35.70 -3.52
C ARG A 95 11.07 -34.78 -2.38
N ALA A 96 10.71 -33.54 -2.69
CA ALA A 96 10.25 -32.60 -1.68
C ALA A 96 8.91 -33.06 -1.08
N GLU A 97 8.00 -33.62 -1.88
CA GLU A 97 6.76 -34.23 -1.37
C GLU A 97 7.04 -35.38 -0.39
N GLU A 98 7.98 -36.27 -0.73
CA GLU A 98 8.36 -37.40 0.11
C GLU A 98 9.05 -36.97 1.43
N ALA A 99 9.85 -35.90 1.38
CA ALA A 99 10.70 -35.44 2.48
C ALA A 99 10.04 -34.37 3.40
N GLY A 100 8.72 -34.25 3.40
CA GLY A 100 7.98 -33.33 4.27
C GLY A 100 7.12 -32.28 3.56
N GLY A 101 6.91 -32.42 2.25
CA GLY A 101 6.07 -31.54 1.43
C GLY A 101 6.87 -30.50 0.63
N VAL A 102 6.30 -30.07 -0.51
CA VAL A 102 6.80 -28.95 -1.32
C VAL A 102 6.51 -27.59 -0.66
N ARG A 103 5.68 -27.56 0.38
CA ARG A 103 5.30 -26.33 1.10
C ARG A 103 5.90 -26.26 2.50
N VAL A 104 6.28 -25.06 2.90
CA VAL A 104 6.69 -24.68 4.26
C VAL A 104 5.77 -23.54 4.68
N GLY A 105 4.85 -23.82 5.61
CA GLY A 105 3.74 -22.91 5.88
C GLY A 105 2.91 -22.67 4.62
N GLU A 106 2.83 -21.40 4.20
CA GLU A 106 2.13 -20.97 2.98
C GLU A 106 3.05 -20.81 1.77
N LYS A 107 4.35 -21.10 1.92
CA LYS A 107 5.37 -20.85 0.91
C LYS A 107 5.84 -22.13 0.24
N SER A 108 6.24 -22.03 -1.02
CA SER A 108 6.80 -23.14 -1.78
C SER A 108 8.31 -23.27 -1.56
N ARG A 109 8.81 -24.51 -1.56
CA ARG A 109 10.25 -24.83 -1.61
C ARG A 109 10.84 -24.67 -3.02
N ILE A 110 9.98 -24.52 -4.02
CA ILE A 110 10.34 -24.18 -5.40
C ILE A 110 10.04 -22.71 -5.61
N ILE A 111 11.06 -21.94 -5.97
CA ILE A 111 10.97 -20.50 -6.19
C ILE A 111 11.20 -20.21 -7.67
N LYS A 112 10.21 -19.60 -8.30
CA LYS A 112 10.22 -19.22 -9.71
C LYS A 112 10.89 -17.86 -9.87
N VAL A 113 11.95 -17.78 -10.67
CA VAL A 113 12.62 -16.53 -11.05
C VAL A 113 12.51 -16.38 -12.57
N VAL A 114 11.74 -15.42 -13.05
CA VAL A 114 11.52 -15.23 -14.49
C VAL A 114 12.54 -14.22 -15.02
N LYS A 115 13.60 -14.72 -15.66
CA LYS A 115 14.61 -13.87 -16.32
C LYS A 115 14.06 -13.32 -17.64
N THR A 116 13.40 -14.18 -18.41
CA THR A 116 12.75 -13.83 -19.69
C THR A 116 11.35 -14.43 -19.68
N PRO A 117 10.29 -13.65 -19.96
CA PRO A 117 8.93 -14.18 -19.98
C PRO A 117 8.79 -15.27 -21.05
N VAL A 118 7.94 -16.24 -20.74
CA VAL A 118 7.66 -17.40 -21.58
C VAL A 118 6.17 -17.45 -21.86
N GLU A 119 5.82 -17.80 -23.09
CA GLU A 119 4.42 -18.02 -23.47
C GLU A 119 3.93 -19.37 -22.90
N ASN A 120 2.62 -19.49 -22.65
CA ASN A 120 2.02 -20.73 -22.18
C ASN A 120 2.09 -21.82 -23.27
N ASP A 121 3.09 -22.71 -23.21
CA ASP A 121 3.22 -23.83 -24.17
C ASP A 121 2.75 -25.20 -23.63
N GLY A 122 2.29 -25.26 -22.38
CA GLY A 122 1.55 -26.41 -21.82
C GLY A 122 2.41 -27.59 -21.33
N GLY A 123 3.73 -27.42 -21.17
CA GLY A 123 4.62 -28.46 -20.64
C GLY A 123 4.40 -28.84 -19.15
N GLY A 124 5.05 -29.91 -18.67
CA GLY A 124 4.91 -30.36 -17.27
C GLY A 124 5.48 -29.37 -16.24
N ALA A 125 6.60 -28.71 -16.55
CA ALA A 125 7.14 -27.62 -15.71
C ALA A 125 6.18 -26.42 -15.63
N HIS A 126 5.38 -26.25 -16.68
CA HIS A 126 4.40 -25.19 -16.80
C HIS A 126 3.32 -25.27 -15.72
N GLN A 127 2.85 -26.49 -15.40
CA GLN A 127 1.86 -26.70 -14.36
C GLN A 127 2.37 -26.29 -12.98
N ILE A 128 3.60 -26.68 -12.64
CA ILE A 128 4.24 -26.29 -11.37
C ILE A 128 4.40 -24.77 -11.33
N PHE A 129 4.97 -24.16 -12.38
CA PHE A 129 5.21 -22.71 -12.41
C PHE A 129 3.95 -21.84 -12.51
N ASN A 130 2.83 -22.35 -12.99
CA ASN A 130 1.56 -21.64 -13.00
C ASN A 130 0.94 -21.57 -11.59
N SER A 131 1.27 -22.50 -10.71
CA SER A 131 0.82 -22.50 -9.32
C SER A 131 1.65 -21.59 -8.40
N LEU A 132 2.77 -21.04 -8.89
CA LEU A 132 3.75 -20.28 -8.11
C LEU A 132 3.79 -18.81 -8.52
N LEU A 133 3.81 -17.90 -7.54
CA LEU A 133 4.25 -16.53 -7.78
C LEU A 133 5.74 -16.56 -8.15
N GLY A 134 6.12 -15.70 -9.09
CA GLY A 134 7.49 -15.58 -9.56
C GLY A 134 8.12 -14.24 -9.19
N PHE A 135 9.45 -14.22 -9.13
CA PHE A 135 10.24 -13.00 -9.11
C PHE A 135 10.64 -12.66 -10.54
N GLU A 136 10.07 -11.59 -11.09
CA GLU A 136 10.36 -11.17 -12.45
C GLU A 136 11.60 -10.28 -12.49
N PHE A 137 12.55 -10.67 -13.33
CA PHE A 137 13.81 -9.97 -13.59
C PHE A 137 13.79 -9.33 -14.98
N PHE A 138 12.65 -8.78 -15.37
CA PHE A 138 12.47 -8.03 -16.59
C PHE A 138 11.38 -6.98 -16.41
N ASP A 139 11.34 -6.02 -17.32
CA ASP A 139 10.23 -5.10 -17.49
C ASP A 139 9.76 -5.13 -18.95
N VAL A 140 8.54 -4.66 -19.20
CA VAL A 140 7.99 -4.51 -20.55
C VAL A 140 7.88 -3.03 -20.83
N ASP A 141 8.66 -2.58 -21.81
CA ASP A 141 8.62 -1.19 -22.26
C ASP A 141 7.18 -0.83 -22.69
N PRO A 142 6.56 0.19 -22.05
CA PRO A 142 5.14 0.45 -22.23
C PRO A 142 4.78 0.98 -23.62
N ASP A 143 5.75 1.60 -24.32
CA ASP A 143 5.56 2.18 -25.65
C ASP A 143 5.76 1.14 -26.76
N THR A 144 6.72 0.23 -26.58
CA THR A 144 7.17 -0.71 -27.62
C THR A 144 6.74 -2.15 -27.37
N GLY A 145 6.26 -2.47 -26.17
CA GLY A 145 5.94 -3.84 -25.74
C GLY A 145 7.17 -4.75 -25.64
N ARG A 146 8.38 -4.21 -25.72
CA ARG A 146 9.61 -5.00 -25.71
C ARG A 146 10.01 -5.36 -24.30
N VAL A 147 10.31 -6.64 -24.11
CA VAL A 147 10.90 -7.15 -22.87
C VAL A 147 12.32 -6.60 -22.72
N ARG A 148 12.61 -6.05 -21.54
CA ARG A 148 13.93 -5.60 -21.11
C ARG A 148 14.33 -6.37 -19.86
N GLU A 149 15.27 -7.29 -19.99
CA GLU A 149 15.81 -8.04 -18.86
C GLU A 149 16.63 -7.15 -17.93
N PHE A 150 16.50 -7.36 -16.63
CA PHE A 150 17.35 -6.73 -15.63
C PHE A 150 18.74 -7.37 -15.66
N ASN A 151 19.71 -6.56 -16.04
CA ASN A 151 21.11 -6.95 -16.09
C ASN A 151 21.96 -5.76 -15.65
N GLU A 152 22.91 -6.00 -14.74
CA GLU A 152 23.79 -4.96 -14.20
C GLU A 152 24.64 -4.27 -15.29
N GLU A 153 24.82 -4.91 -16.45
CA GLU A 153 25.59 -4.41 -17.58
C GLU A 153 24.86 -3.31 -18.38
N PHE A 154 23.54 -3.18 -18.25
CA PHE A 154 22.75 -2.22 -19.04
C PHE A 154 22.58 -0.84 -18.38
N GLY A 155 23.37 -0.54 -17.36
CA GLY A 155 23.45 0.79 -16.74
C GLY A 155 22.95 0.85 -15.30
N HIS A 156 22.99 2.05 -14.72
CA HIS A 156 22.71 2.27 -13.30
C HIS A 156 21.27 1.89 -12.89
N GLU A 157 20.29 2.19 -13.73
CA GLU A 157 18.88 1.88 -13.46
C GLU A 157 18.61 0.38 -13.54
N ALA A 158 19.06 -0.29 -14.61
CA ALA A 158 18.94 -1.74 -14.76
C ALA A 158 19.64 -2.49 -13.61
N LYS A 159 20.82 -2.00 -13.20
CA LYS A 159 21.52 -2.52 -12.03
C LYS A 159 20.74 -2.33 -10.74
N ARG A 160 20.13 -1.16 -10.53
CA ARG A 160 19.30 -0.90 -9.35
C ARG A 160 18.11 -1.87 -9.30
N ASN A 161 17.37 -1.98 -10.39
CA ASN A 161 16.19 -2.87 -10.49
C ASN A 161 16.59 -4.34 -10.27
N TYR A 162 17.70 -4.76 -10.86
CA TYR A 162 18.28 -6.09 -10.64
C TYR A 162 18.57 -6.34 -9.16
N LEU A 163 19.31 -5.44 -8.49
CA LEU A 163 19.67 -5.60 -7.09
C LEU A 163 18.43 -5.60 -6.19
N GLU A 164 17.46 -4.73 -6.44
CA GLU A 164 16.18 -4.70 -5.72
C GLU A 164 15.44 -6.05 -5.82
N ARG A 165 15.41 -6.68 -6.99
CA ARG A 165 14.82 -8.02 -7.16
C ARG A 165 15.61 -9.13 -6.47
N VAL A 166 16.95 -9.07 -6.47
CA VAL A 166 17.75 -10.03 -5.68
C VAL A 166 17.51 -9.84 -4.18
N TYR A 167 17.34 -8.60 -3.71
CA TYR A 167 17.00 -8.31 -2.31
C TYR A 167 15.65 -8.90 -1.90
N ASP A 168 14.62 -8.78 -2.76
CA ASP A 168 13.31 -9.40 -2.58
C ASP A 168 13.44 -10.91 -2.41
N LEU A 169 14.10 -11.54 -3.38
CA LEU A 169 14.29 -12.99 -3.41
C LEU A 169 15.05 -13.49 -2.19
N ALA A 170 16.11 -12.79 -1.78
CA ALA A 170 16.92 -13.16 -0.63
C ALA A 170 16.12 -13.10 0.68
N HIS A 171 15.25 -12.10 0.86
CA HIS A 171 14.38 -12.03 2.03
C HIS A 171 13.41 -13.21 2.09
N GLU A 172 12.74 -13.51 0.97
CA GLU A 172 11.78 -14.62 0.89
C GLU A 172 12.48 -15.96 1.21
N ILE A 173 13.62 -16.23 0.56
CA ILE A 173 14.43 -17.42 0.83
C ILE A 173 14.86 -17.49 2.30
N SER A 174 15.32 -16.38 2.87
CA SER A 174 15.76 -16.36 4.27
C SER A 174 14.63 -16.68 5.25
N GLY A 175 13.41 -16.23 4.96
CA GLY A 175 12.22 -16.55 5.75
C GLY A 175 11.95 -18.05 5.73
N ILE A 176 11.91 -18.65 4.53
CA ILE A 176 11.66 -20.08 4.36
C ILE A 176 12.75 -20.92 5.04
N LEU A 177 14.03 -20.57 4.87
CA LEU A 177 15.15 -21.28 5.52
C LEU A 177 15.10 -21.17 7.06
N LYS A 178 14.67 -20.03 7.62
CA LYS A 178 14.50 -19.86 9.07
C LYS A 178 13.37 -20.73 9.60
N GLU A 179 12.25 -20.81 8.88
CA GLU A 179 11.12 -21.69 9.24
C GLU A 179 11.50 -23.17 9.18
N MET A 180 12.15 -23.60 8.09
CA MET A 180 12.62 -24.99 7.93
C MET A 180 13.72 -25.37 8.93
N GLY A 181 14.51 -24.41 9.41
CA GLY A 181 15.65 -24.63 10.31
C GLY A 181 15.25 -24.88 11.75
N GLY A 182 13.95 -24.83 12.07
CA GLY A 182 13.44 -24.99 13.42
C GLY A 182 14.10 -24.01 14.40
N ALA A 183 14.26 -22.75 14.00
CA ALA A 183 15.06 -21.77 14.72
C ALA A 183 14.78 -21.83 16.24
N ASN A 184 15.81 -22.25 16.98
CA ASN A 184 16.04 -21.82 18.36
C ASN A 184 15.60 -20.36 18.46
N LYS A 185 14.54 -20.11 19.23
CA LYS A 185 14.07 -18.77 19.58
C LYS A 185 15.15 -18.06 20.40
N THR A 186 16.22 -17.58 19.77
CA THR A 186 16.86 -16.35 20.23
C THR A 186 15.95 -15.24 19.74
N ALA A 187 14.98 -14.89 20.59
CA ALA A 187 14.15 -13.72 20.40
C ALA A 187 15.08 -12.50 20.31
N ASP A 188 15.16 -11.92 19.12
CA ASP A 188 15.69 -10.57 18.97
C ASP A 188 14.67 -9.62 19.60
N PRO A 189 15.02 -8.82 20.62
CA PRO A 189 14.06 -8.12 21.45
C PRO A 189 13.68 -6.76 20.85
N THR A 190 13.27 -6.69 19.58
CA THR A 190 12.63 -5.49 18.98
C THR A 190 11.92 -5.82 17.67
N SER A 191 10.80 -6.54 17.71
CA SER A 191 9.90 -6.58 16.55
C SER A 191 8.46 -6.63 17.04
N ASN A 192 7.78 -5.50 16.95
CA ASN A 192 6.31 -5.41 16.96
C ASN A 192 5.78 -6.16 15.72
N ARG A 193 5.83 -7.50 15.75
CA ARG A 193 5.16 -8.35 14.77
C ARG A 193 3.68 -8.35 15.12
N THR A 194 2.89 -7.47 14.52
CA THR A 194 1.43 -7.50 14.71
C THR A 194 0.78 -8.70 14.02
N GLY A 195 1.49 -9.40 13.12
CA GLY A 195 1.04 -10.66 12.50
C GLY A 195 -0.21 -10.55 11.62
N ARG A 196 -0.60 -9.32 11.23
CA ARG A 196 -1.80 -9.10 10.41
C ARG A 196 -1.61 -9.57 8.97
N VAL A 197 -2.72 -10.01 8.38
CA VAL A 197 -2.82 -10.42 6.98
C VAL A 197 -3.34 -9.26 6.14
N VAL A 198 -2.66 -8.93 5.04
CA VAL A 198 -3.01 -7.84 4.12
C VAL A 198 -3.32 -8.43 2.76
N TYR A 199 -4.49 -8.09 2.21
CA TYR A 199 -4.79 -8.34 0.81
C TYR A 199 -4.21 -7.20 -0.03
N LEU A 200 -3.13 -7.45 -0.77
CA LEU A 200 -2.55 -6.52 -1.72
C LEU A 200 -2.90 -6.99 -3.13
N ALA A 201 -3.95 -6.38 -3.70
CA ALA A 201 -4.53 -6.79 -4.98
C ALA A 201 -3.46 -6.89 -6.09
N ASP A 202 -3.64 -7.84 -7.01
CA ASP A 202 -2.83 -7.90 -8.21
C ASP A 202 -3.04 -6.63 -9.06
N VAL A 203 -2.00 -6.25 -9.78
CA VAL A 203 -1.93 -5.01 -10.57
C VAL A 203 -1.51 -5.28 -12.00
N THR A 204 -1.78 -4.32 -12.88
CA THR A 204 -1.26 -4.28 -14.24
C THR A 204 0.24 -3.92 -14.25
N SER A 205 0.89 -4.12 -15.39
CA SER A 205 2.35 -4.01 -15.52
C SER A 205 2.90 -2.64 -15.10
N ASP A 206 2.14 -1.57 -15.33
CA ASP A 206 2.48 -0.18 -15.00
C ASP A 206 2.65 0.08 -13.49
N LEU A 207 2.00 -0.71 -12.62
CA LEU A 207 2.11 -0.55 -11.16
C LEU A 207 2.86 -1.69 -10.47
N ARG A 208 3.42 -2.64 -11.24
CA ARG A 208 4.06 -3.85 -10.69
C ARG A 208 5.23 -3.52 -9.77
N ALA A 209 6.12 -2.63 -10.20
CA ALA A 209 7.26 -2.21 -9.40
C ALA A 209 6.83 -1.64 -8.04
N GLU A 210 5.78 -0.80 -8.03
CA GLU A 210 5.29 -0.17 -6.80
C GLU A 210 4.57 -1.14 -5.88
N ARG A 211 3.76 -2.04 -6.43
CA ARG A 211 3.15 -3.13 -5.68
C ARG A 211 4.22 -3.97 -4.98
N ASP A 212 5.30 -4.32 -5.67
CA ASP A 212 6.35 -5.13 -5.09
C ASP A 212 7.12 -4.38 -3.99
N ARG A 213 7.34 -3.06 -4.15
CA ARG A 213 7.89 -2.22 -3.08
C ARG A 213 7.01 -2.28 -1.83
N ILE A 214 5.69 -2.09 -1.97
CA ILE A 214 4.73 -2.16 -0.86
C ILE A 214 4.73 -3.57 -0.24
N ARG A 215 4.72 -4.63 -1.06
CA ARG A 215 4.77 -6.02 -0.61
C ARG A 215 6.02 -6.27 0.25
N ARG A 216 7.21 -5.88 -0.23
CA ARG A 216 8.48 -6.03 0.50
C ARG A 216 8.40 -5.40 1.88
N GLU A 217 7.95 -4.15 1.92
CA GLU A 217 7.82 -3.38 3.14
C GLU A 217 6.85 -3.96 4.16
N LEU A 218 5.72 -4.53 3.69
CA LEU A 218 4.76 -5.22 4.55
C LEU A 218 5.35 -6.50 5.13
N LEU A 219 6.08 -7.27 4.31
CA LEU A 219 6.76 -8.50 4.74
C LEU A 219 7.91 -8.22 5.73
N GLU A 220 8.73 -7.19 5.47
CA GLU A 220 9.83 -6.77 6.36
C GLU A 220 9.31 -6.37 7.76
N ARG A 221 8.09 -5.83 7.83
CA ARG A 221 7.41 -5.48 9.08
C ARG A 221 6.66 -6.67 9.72
N GLY A 222 6.71 -7.86 9.12
CA GLY A 222 6.16 -9.09 9.67
C GLY A 222 4.66 -9.30 9.44
N HIS A 223 4.09 -8.63 8.43
CA HIS A 223 2.72 -8.92 7.97
C HIS A 223 2.71 -10.04 6.94
N THR A 224 1.60 -10.78 6.86
CA THR A 224 1.35 -11.73 5.76
C THR A 224 0.71 -10.98 4.60
N VAL A 225 1.16 -11.19 3.37
CA VAL A 225 0.59 -10.56 2.18
C VAL A 225 -0.04 -11.61 1.27
N LEU A 226 -1.32 -11.41 0.95
CA LEU A 226 -2.12 -12.19 0.00
C LEU A 226 -2.44 -11.32 -1.24
N PRO A 227 -2.71 -11.90 -2.42
CA PRO A 227 -2.62 -13.32 -2.74
C PRO A 227 -1.16 -13.83 -2.69
N ASP A 228 -0.99 -15.09 -2.30
CA ASP A 228 0.30 -15.78 -2.16
C ASP A 228 0.63 -16.73 -3.33
N ARG A 229 -0.32 -16.89 -4.26
CA ARG A 229 -0.21 -17.57 -5.56
C ARG A 229 -0.92 -16.73 -6.64
N PRO A 230 -0.63 -16.93 -7.93
CA PRO A 230 -1.34 -16.24 -9.01
C PRO A 230 -2.85 -16.50 -8.93
N LEU A 231 -3.66 -15.48 -9.27
CA LEU A 231 -5.10 -15.65 -9.37
C LEU A 231 -5.47 -16.48 -10.63
N PRO A 232 -6.47 -17.36 -10.54
CA PRO A 232 -7.02 -18.08 -11.69
C PRO A 232 -7.47 -17.12 -12.80
N LEU A 233 -7.40 -17.60 -14.05
CA LEU A 233 -7.92 -16.88 -15.22
C LEU A 233 -9.34 -17.32 -15.60
N GLU A 234 -10.00 -18.10 -14.75
CA GLU A 234 -11.43 -18.44 -14.84
C GLU A 234 -12.17 -17.66 -13.74
N ALA A 235 -13.30 -17.07 -14.09
CA ALA A 235 -13.97 -16.06 -13.26
C ALA A 235 -14.55 -16.63 -11.96
N ASP A 236 -15.15 -17.81 -11.99
CA ASP A 236 -15.74 -18.44 -10.80
C ASP A 236 -14.63 -18.87 -9.82
N GLU A 237 -13.58 -19.53 -10.30
CA GLU A 237 -12.41 -19.93 -9.51
C GLU A 237 -11.68 -18.72 -8.91
N ALA A 238 -11.51 -17.64 -9.70
CA ALA A 238 -10.92 -16.40 -9.21
C ALA A 238 -11.78 -15.77 -8.11
N THR A 239 -13.10 -15.75 -8.31
CA THR A 239 -14.06 -15.20 -7.32
C THR A 239 -13.99 -15.94 -5.99
N GLU A 240 -13.98 -17.27 -6.03
CA GLU A 240 -13.87 -18.11 -4.82
C GLU A 240 -12.55 -17.83 -4.09
N LEU A 241 -11.42 -17.85 -4.80
CA LEU A 241 -10.11 -17.66 -4.21
C LEU A 241 -9.91 -16.24 -3.63
N ILE A 242 -10.34 -15.20 -4.36
CA ILE A 242 -10.26 -13.82 -3.88
C ILE A 242 -11.11 -13.65 -2.62
N THR A 243 -12.30 -14.24 -2.59
CA THR A 243 -13.20 -14.20 -1.42
C THR A 243 -12.56 -14.88 -0.21
N GLU A 244 -11.90 -16.03 -0.42
CA GLU A 244 -11.15 -16.72 0.63
C GLU A 244 -10.04 -15.81 1.19
N TYR A 245 -9.22 -15.19 0.33
CA TYR A 245 -8.15 -14.30 0.76
C TYR A 245 -8.65 -13.07 1.51
N LEU A 246 -9.71 -12.42 1.01
CA LEU A 246 -10.32 -11.27 1.67
C LEU A 246 -10.90 -11.65 3.03
N SER A 247 -11.45 -12.86 3.19
CA SER A 247 -12.02 -13.31 4.46
C SER A 247 -10.99 -13.41 5.59
N ARG A 248 -9.73 -13.69 5.23
CA ARG A 248 -8.59 -13.84 6.14
C ARG A 248 -7.81 -12.54 6.36
N SER A 249 -8.12 -11.50 5.60
CA SER A 249 -7.37 -10.25 5.57
C SER A 249 -7.93 -9.23 6.57
N HIS A 250 -7.05 -8.39 7.08
CA HIS A 250 -7.34 -7.31 8.03
C HIS A 250 -7.34 -5.92 7.35
N LEU A 251 -6.79 -5.84 6.14
CA LEU A 251 -6.75 -4.65 5.28
C LEU A 251 -6.70 -5.12 3.83
N ALA A 252 -7.48 -4.49 2.96
CA ALA A 252 -7.37 -4.65 1.51
C ALA A 252 -6.79 -3.39 0.87
N ILE A 253 -5.77 -3.55 0.03
CA ILE A 253 -5.08 -2.48 -0.70
C ILE A 253 -5.23 -2.73 -2.20
N HIS A 254 -5.73 -1.73 -2.92
CA HIS A 254 -5.91 -1.75 -4.37
C HIS A 254 -5.15 -0.58 -4.99
N LEU A 255 -4.27 -0.87 -5.93
CA LEU A 255 -3.56 0.14 -6.71
C LEU A 255 -4.14 0.12 -8.12
N ILE A 256 -4.76 1.22 -8.54
CA ILE A 256 -5.44 1.33 -9.83
C ILE A 256 -4.60 2.21 -10.75
N GLY A 257 -4.11 1.61 -11.82
CA GLY A 257 -3.26 2.23 -12.84
C GLY A 257 -4.04 2.59 -14.10
N SER A 258 -3.35 2.80 -15.22
CA SER A 258 -3.93 3.28 -16.49
C SER A 258 -4.51 2.18 -17.37
N ARG A 259 -4.20 0.93 -17.03
CA ARG A 259 -4.64 -0.24 -17.77
C ARG A 259 -5.79 -0.95 -17.06
N TYR A 260 -6.82 -1.33 -17.83
CA TYR A 260 -7.98 -2.01 -17.27
C TYR A 260 -7.65 -3.41 -16.72
N GLY A 261 -6.70 -4.09 -17.35
CA GLY A 261 -6.27 -5.45 -17.00
C GLY A 261 -7.01 -6.55 -17.76
N ILE A 262 -6.69 -7.81 -17.42
CA ILE A 262 -7.21 -9.01 -18.08
C ILE A 262 -8.62 -9.31 -17.56
N VAL A 263 -9.54 -9.64 -18.47
CA VAL A 263 -10.86 -10.22 -18.15
C VAL A 263 -10.71 -11.74 -18.10
N PRO A 264 -11.00 -12.40 -16.97
CA PRO A 264 -10.94 -13.86 -16.86
C PRO A 264 -12.02 -14.52 -17.74
N GLU A 265 -11.76 -15.75 -18.18
CA GLU A 265 -12.72 -16.57 -18.91
C GLU A 265 -14.00 -16.75 -18.09
N GLY A 266 -15.16 -16.60 -18.74
CA GLY A 266 -16.47 -16.65 -18.07
C GLY A 266 -16.88 -15.37 -17.35
N GLY A 267 -16.01 -14.35 -17.26
CA GLY A 267 -16.28 -13.07 -16.60
C GLY A 267 -16.57 -11.90 -17.53
N ASP A 268 -17.18 -10.85 -16.99
CA ASP A 268 -17.52 -9.62 -17.72
C ASP A 268 -16.57 -8.44 -17.44
N VAL A 269 -15.87 -8.49 -16.30
CA VAL A 269 -15.02 -7.41 -15.77
C VAL A 269 -13.57 -7.86 -15.61
N SER A 270 -12.62 -6.93 -15.55
CA SER A 270 -11.22 -7.28 -15.36
C SER A 270 -10.96 -7.87 -13.97
N LEU A 271 -9.85 -8.60 -13.80
CA LEU A 271 -9.39 -9.06 -12.48
C LEU A 271 -9.16 -7.89 -11.51
N ILE A 272 -8.81 -6.70 -12.00
CA ILE A 272 -8.61 -5.51 -11.16
C ILE A 272 -9.95 -5.06 -10.56
N GLU A 273 -10.98 -4.93 -11.42
CA GLU A 273 -12.33 -4.56 -11.02
C GLU A 273 -12.99 -5.64 -10.17
N LEU A 274 -12.81 -6.92 -10.51
CA LEU A 274 -13.33 -8.06 -9.74
C LEU A 274 -12.81 -8.05 -8.30
N GLN A 275 -11.49 -7.92 -8.12
CA GLN A 275 -10.86 -7.85 -6.79
C GLN A 275 -11.40 -6.67 -5.97
N SER A 276 -11.49 -5.48 -6.59
CA SER A 276 -12.01 -4.28 -5.94
C SER A 276 -13.48 -4.43 -5.52
N SER A 277 -14.30 -5.00 -6.40
CA SER A 277 -15.73 -5.21 -6.15
C SER A 277 -15.98 -6.22 -5.04
N LEU A 278 -15.22 -7.32 -4.98
CA LEU A 278 -15.32 -8.30 -3.90
C LEU A 278 -14.84 -7.73 -2.56
N ALA A 279 -13.77 -6.93 -2.56
CA ALA A 279 -13.32 -6.22 -1.37
C ALA A 279 -14.36 -5.20 -0.87
N ALA A 280 -15.09 -4.55 -1.79
CA ALA A 280 -16.18 -3.65 -1.43
C ALA A 280 -17.36 -4.36 -0.77
N LYS A 281 -17.80 -5.49 -1.34
CA LYS A 281 -18.85 -6.32 -0.72
C LYS A 281 -18.44 -6.80 0.68
N ARG A 282 -17.18 -7.21 0.88
CA ARG A 282 -16.67 -7.61 2.20
C ARG A 282 -16.59 -6.46 3.19
N SER A 283 -16.22 -5.27 2.72
CA SER A 283 -16.19 -4.04 3.51
C SER A 283 -17.57 -3.68 4.06
N GLU A 284 -18.65 -3.86 3.28
CA GLU A 284 -20.02 -3.62 3.75
C GLU A 284 -20.50 -4.65 4.77
N GLN A 285 -20.12 -5.92 4.60
CA GLN A 285 -20.58 -7.02 5.45
C GLN A 285 -19.84 -7.08 6.79
N ASP A 286 -18.52 -6.89 6.78
CA ASP A 286 -17.64 -7.18 7.92
C ASP A 286 -16.70 -6.02 8.27
N ALA A 287 -16.97 -4.82 7.74
CA ALA A 287 -16.20 -3.61 7.99
C ALA A 287 -14.68 -3.74 7.67
N LEU A 288 -14.32 -4.59 6.70
CA LEU A 288 -12.94 -4.72 6.23
C LEU A 288 -12.44 -3.34 5.75
N PRO A 289 -11.35 -2.80 6.35
CA PRO A 289 -10.76 -1.57 5.86
C PRO A 289 -10.22 -1.75 4.45
N ARG A 290 -10.51 -0.78 3.57
CA ARG A 290 -10.07 -0.77 2.18
C ARG A 290 -9.27 0.51 1.90
N LEU A 291 -8.14 0.36 1.23
CA LEU A 291 -7.30 1.44 0.76
C LEU A 291 -7.21 1.34 -0.75
N VAL A 292 -7.77 2.32 -1.45
CA VAL A 292 -7.75 2.39 -2.91
C VAL A 292 -6.89 3.57 -3.29
N TRP A 293 -5.85 3.33 -4.08
CA TRP A 293 -5.00 4.38 -4.61
C TRP A 293 -5.14 4.44 -6.12
N MET A 294 -5.21 5.66 -6.66
CA MET A 294 -5.25 5.92 -8.09
C MET A 294 -4.12 6.87 -8.47
N ALA A 295 -3.48 6.59 -9.60
CA ALA A 295 -2.47 7.49 -10.15
C ALA A 295 -3.08 8.87 -10.45
N PRO A 296 -2.36 9.99 -10.18
CA PRO A 296 -2.89 11.33 -10.40
C PRO A 296 -3.11 11.66 -11.88
N ASP A 297 -2.32 11.06 -12.78
CA ASP A 297 -2.43 11.21 -14.24
C ASP A 297 -3.02 9.94 -14.88
N ASN A 298 -4.02 9.33 -14.22
CA ASN A 298 -4.57 8.08 -14.69
C ASN A 298 -5.47 8.28 -15.92
N GLU A 299 -4.90 8.14 -17.12
CA GLU A 299 -5.67 8.09 -18.37
C GLU A 299 -6.19 6.67 -18.62
N PRO A 300 -7.50 6.41 -18.52
CA PRO A 300 -8.04 5.07 -18.70
C PRO A 300 -7.89 4.61 -20.16
N ASP A 301 -7.37 3.41 -20.36
CA ASP A 301 -7.15 2.81 -21.69
C ASP A 301 -8.42 2.37 -22.44
N SER A 302 -9.59 2.41 -21.81
CA SER A 302 -10.86 1.96 -22.40
C SER A 302 -12.09 2.56 -21.69
N ASP A 303 -13.23 2.58 -22.39
CA ASP A 303 -14.51 3.05 -21.83
C ASP A 303 -14.95 2.25 -20.58
N ARG A 304 -14.65 0.94 -20.55
CA ARG A 304 -14.91 0.08 -19.38
C ARG A 304 -14.07 0.52 -18.19
N HIS A 305 -12.82 0.87 -18.43
CA HIS A 305 -11.94 1.38 -17.39
C HIS A 305 -12.40 2.73 -16.84
N THR A 306 -12.81 3.64 -17.72
CA THR A 306 -13.41 4.92 -17.32
C THR A 306 -14.62 4.70 -16.42
N GLN A 307 -15.53 3.78 -16.80
CA GLN A 307 -16.70 3.45 -15.97
C GLN A 307 -16.32 2.87 -14.61
N PHE A 308 -15.31 2.01 -14.55
CA PHE A 308 -14.80 1.46 -13.30
C PHE A 308 -14.23 2.55 -12.37
N ILE A 309 -13.40 3.46 -12.91
CA ILE A 309 -12.83 4.57 -12.14
C ILE A 309 -13.93 5.54 -11.67
N ASP A 310 -14.87 5.89 -12.54
CA ASP A 310 -16.02 6.72 -12.18
C ASP A 310 -16.85 6.05 -11.09
N GLY A 311 -17.00 4.73 -11.15
CA GLY A 311 -17.63 3.92 -10.11
C GLY A 311 -16.89 4.01 -8.78
N LEU A 312 -15.56 3.90 -8.76
CA LEU A 312 -14.77 4.03 -7.52
C LEU A 312 -14.86 5.43 -6.90
N GLN A 313 -14.94 6.47 -7.71
CA GLN A 313 -15.01 7.86 -7.25
C GLN A 313 -16.41 8.25 -6.76
N ASN A 314 -17.46 7.72 -7.38
CA ASN A 314 -18.84 8.17 -7.17
C ASN A 314 -19.73 7.15 -6.44
N SER A 315 -19.32 5.89 -6.31
CA SER A 315 -20.14 4.85 -5.65
C SER A 315 -20.24 5.11 -4.15
N SER A 316 -21.41 4.83 -3.58
CA SER A 316 -21.64 4.84 -2.13
C SER A 316 -21.30 3.50 -1.45
N GLU A 317 -21.05 2.44 -2.25
CA GLU A 317 -20.84 1.07 -1.76
C GLU A 317 -19.46 0.91 -1.10
N GLY A 318 -19.45 0.41 0.14
CA GLY A 318 -18.26 0.19 0.96
C GLY A 318 -17.47 1.46 1.34
N MET A 319 -17.96 2.68 1.05
CA MET A 319 -17.23 3.92 1.33
C MET A 319 -16.97 4.16 2.83
N ALA A 320 -17.79 3.61 3.73
CA ALA A 320 -17.64 3.79 5.17
C ALA A 320 -16.28 3.29 5.72
N THR A 321 -15.67 2.29 5.08
CA THR A 321 -14.35 1.77 5.45
C THR A 321 -13.31 1.89 4.33
N THR A 322 -13.63 2.65 3.27
CA THR A 322 -12.73 2.86 2.13
C THR A 322 -12.08 4.22 2.19
N GLU A 323 -10.75 4.25 2.15
CA GLU A 323 -10.00 5.46 1.87
C GLU A 323 -9.53 5.45 0.42
N LEU A 324 -9.92 6.50 -0.31
CA LEU A 324 -9.49 6.75 -1.68
C LEU A 324 -8.36 7.79 -1.67
N LEU A 325 -7.20 7.39 -2.16
CA LEU A 325 -6.01 8.24 -2.30
C LEU A 325 -5.78 8.55 -3.77
N ILE A 326 -5.53 9.83 -4.07
CA ILE A 326 -5.16 10.32 -5.40
C ILE A 326 -3.91 11.17 -5.22
N GLY A 327 -2.77 10.73 -5.76
CA GLY A 327 -1.52 11.44 -5.56
C GLY A 327 -0.32 10.52 -5.42
N GLN A 328 0.57 10.81 -4.46
CA GLN A 328 1.82 10.08 -4.30
C GLN A 328 1.57 8.68 -3.71
N ILE A 329 2.23 7.66 -4.27
CA ILE A 329 2.02 6.27 -3.85
C ILE A 329 2.57 5.99 -2.45
N GLU A 330 3.48 6.84 -1.98
CA GLU A 330 4.00 6.85 -0.61
C GLU A 330 2.89 7.02 0.43
N GLU A 331 1.81 7.73 0.11
CA GLU A 331 0.65 7.88 1.00
C GLU A 331 -0.01 6.53 1.31
N VAL A 332 -0.01 5.60 0.34
CA VAL A 332 -0.54 4.25 0.53
C VAL A 332 0.18 3.54 1.66
N LYS A 333 1.50 3.71 1.73
CA LYS A 333 2.34 3.07 2.75
C LYS A 333 2.00 3.63 4.12
N ASN A 334 1.97 4.96 4.25
CA ASN A 334 1.68 5.62 5.52
C ASN A 334 0.30 5.22 6.04
N GLN A 335 -0.71 5.19 5.17
CA GLN A 335 -2.07 4.80 5.55
C GLN A 335 -2.20 3.30 5.84
N ALA A 336 -1.52 2.44 5.08
CA ALA A 336 -1.50 1.01 5.36
C ALA A 336 -0.89 0.73 6.74
N LEU A 337 0.24 1.38 7.08
CA LEU A 337 0.88 1.24 8.37
C LEU A 337 0.00 1.72 9.52
N LYS A 338 -0.62 2.89 9.38
CA LYS A 338 -1.54 3.44 10.39
C LYS A 338 -2.70 2.48 10.69
N ARG A 339 -3.20 1.75 9.69
CA ARG A 339 -4.27 0.74 9.87
C ARG A 339 -3.80 -0.62 10.38
N LEU A 340 -2.54 -0.97 10.15
CA LEU A 340 -1.98 -2.28 10.52
C LEU A 340 -1.32 -2.29 11.91
N VAL A 341 -0.96 -1.11 12.43
CA VAL A 341 -0.67 -0.93 13.86
C VAL A 341 -2.00 -1.04 14.60
N VAL A 342 -2.20 -2.17 15.26
CA VAL A 342 -3.32 -2.34 16.18
C VAL A 342 -3.15 -1.28 17.26
N GLU A 343 -4.10 -0.36 17.40
CA GLU A 343 -4.41 0.16 18.71
C GLU A 343 -4.85 -1.05 19.54
N GLU A 344 -3.90 -1.69 20.22
CA GLU A 344 -4.22 -2.42 21.43
C GLU A 344 -4.89 -1.37 22.32
N LYS A 345 -6.21 -1.42 22.46
CA LYS A 345 -6.87 -0.77 23.59
C LYS A 345 -6.19 -1.34 24.83
N PRO A 346 -5.35 -0.59 25.56
CA PRO A 346 -4.78 -1.12 26.77
C PRO A 346 -5.91 -1.16 27.78
N ALA A 347 -6.08 -2.32 28.40
CA ALA A 347 -6.85 -2.45 29.63
C ALA A 347 -6.36 -1.41 30.64
N GLU A 348 -7.30 -0.80 31.34
CA GLU A 348 -7.07 0.14 32.44
C GLU A 348 -5.98 -0.36 33.40
N GLU A 349 -4.77 0.20 33.35
CA GLU A 349 -3.87 0.20 34.49
C GLU A 349 -3.18 1.57 34.68
N THR A 350 -3.26 1.99 35.93
CA THR A 350 -3.02 3.31 36.52
C THR A 350 -1.57 3.85 36.50
N LYS A 351 -1.49 5.18 36.25
CA LYS A 351 -0.56 6.24 36.77
C LYS A 351 0.76 6.56 36.03
N PRO A 352 1.34 7.78 36.20
CA PRO A 352 0.74 9.10 36.50
C PRO A 352 1.29 10.28 35.66
N ASP A 353 0.48 11.35 35.58
CA ASP A 353 0.80 12.77 35.34
C ASP A 353 1.90 13.14 34.32
N THR A 354 1.49 13.37 33.08
CA THR A 354 1.96 14.56 32.35
C THR A 354 0.80 15.09 31.51
N LEU A 355 0.50 16.37 31.71
CA LEU A 355 -0.73 17.06 31.29
C LEU A 355 -1.04 16.90 29.79
N ALA A 356 -1.99 16.02 29.48
CA ALA A 356 -2.71 16.00 28.22
C ALA A 356 -3.89 16.98 28.32
N LEU A 357 -3.82 18.08 27.56
CA LEU A 357 -4.99 18.91 27.26
C LEU A 357 -5.86 18.16 26.25
N GLY A 358 -7.02 17.67 26.72
CA GLY A 358 -8.06 17.15 25.84
C GLY A 358 -8.59 15.77 26.20
N GLN A 359 -9.00 15.55 27.45
CA GLN A 359 -10.02 14.54 27.76
C GLN A 359 -11.32 15.25 28.17
N GLU A 360 -12.44 14.66 27.75
CA GLU A 360 -13.80 15.15 27.90
C GLU A 360 -14.15 15.50 29.36
N GLN A 361 -14.34 16.80 29.61
CA GLN A 361 -15.40 17.28 30.50
C GLN A 361 -16.40 18.01 29.61
N ASP A 362 -17.66 17.56 29.61
CA ASP A 362 -18.80 18.36 29.16
C ASP A 362 -19.01 19.50 30.15
N ASP A 363 -18.19 20.55 30.01
CA ASP A 363 -18.23 21.75 30.86
C ASP A 363 -19.26 22.78 30.35
N GLY A 364 -20.07 22.43 29.35
CA GLY A 364 -21.12 23.30 28.83
C GLY A 364 -20.65 24.52 28.03
N GLU A 365 -19.34 24.79 27.93
CA GLU A 365 -18.76 25.87 27.13
C GLU A 365 -18.69 25.49 25.65
N LYS A 366 -19.22 26.38 24.78
CA LYS A 366 -19.30 26.15 23.33
C LYS A 366 -17.97 26.49 22.67
N ARG A 367 -17.50 25.62 21.78
CA ARG A 367 -16.18 25.76 21.15
C ARG A 367 -16.29 26.27 19.72
N ILE A 368 -15.52 27.29 19.37
CA ILE A 368 -15.42 27.82 18.00
C ILE A 368 -14.00 27.61 17.49
N TYR A 369 -13.87 26.96 16.34
CA TYR A 369 -12.60 26.87 15.64
C TYR A 369 -12.47 28.06 14.67
N LEU A 370 -11.58 28.99 14.99
CA LEU A 370 -11.23 30.16 14.18
C LEU A 370 -10.00 29.81 13.32
N ILE A 371 -10.23 29.49 12.06
CA ILE A 371 -9.18 29.07 11.12
C ILE A 371 -8.61 30.30 10.42
N CYS A 372 -7.31 30.54 10.56
CA CYS A 372 -6.57 31.56 9.81
C CYS A 372 -5.35 30.95 9.11
N ASP A 373 -4.80 31.68 8.14
CA ASP A 373 -3.47 31.41 7.62
C ASP A 373 -2.42 32.01 8.57
N GLN A 374 -1.18 31.53 8.51
CA GLN A 374 -0.10 32.04 9.36
C GLN A 374 0.12 33.55 9.18
N GLN A 375 -0.08 34.05 7.95
CA GLN A 375 0.05 35.49 7.65
C GLN A 375 -1.05 36.34 8.31
N ASP A 376 -2.16 35.71 8.71
CA ASP A 376 -3.34 36.36 9.28
C ASP A 376 -3.41 36.21 10.81
N GLU A 377 -2.40 35.60 11.46
CA GLU A 377 -2.42 35.28 12.89
C GLU A 377 -2.60 36.53 13.78
N GLU A 378 -1.84 37.61 13.52
CA GLU A 378 -2.01 38.87 14.26
C GLU A 378 -3.35 39.55 13.94
N ALA A 379 -3.89 39.36 12.74
CA ALA A 379 -5.10 40.03 12.28
C ALA A 379 -6.39 39.46 12.92
N ILE A 380 -6.32 38.24 13.46
CA ILE A 380 -7.47 37.60 14.12
C ILE A 380 -7.60 37.91 15.61
N GLU A 381 -6.58 38.47 16.27
CA GLU A 381 -6.59 38.73 17.73
C GLU A 381 -7.86 39.46 18.21
N PRO A 382 -8.33 40.55 17.56
CA PRO A 382 -9.56 41.23 18.02
C PRO A 382 -10.81 40.35 17.91
N LEU A 383 -10.83 39.44 16.93
CA LEU A 383 -11.95 38.53 16.68
C LEU A 383 -11.93 37.36 17.66
N GLU A 384 -10.74 36.87 18.01
CA GLU A 384 -10.53 35.91 19.08
C GLU A 384 -10.99 36.48 20.42
N ASP A 385 -10.52 37.67 20.80
CA ASP A 385 -10.91 38.36 22.04
C ASP A 385 -12.43 38.55 22.13
N PHE A 386 -13.05 39.02 21.04
CA PHE A 386 -14.50 39.21 20.98
C PHE A 386 -15.29 37.92 21.20
N LEU A 387 -14.87 36.81 20.58
CA LEU A 387 -15.53 35.52 20.73
C LEU A 387 -15.33 34.95 22.15
N TYR A 388 -14.14 35.14 22.72
CA TYR A 388 -13.84 34.73 24.09
C TYR A 388 -14.66 35.51 25.12
N ASP A 389 -14.70 36.83 25.01
CA ASP A 389 -15.51 37.72 25.88
C ASP A 389 -17.02 37.44 25.76
N ALA A 390 -17.46 36.90 24.62
CA ALA A 390 -18.83 36.44 24.40
C ALA A 390 -19.13 35.06 25.04
N GLY A 391 -18.16 34.43 25.70
CA GLY A 391 -18.30 33.18 26.44
C GLY A 391 -18.07 31.92 25.61
N TYR A 392 -17.32 32.00 24.52
CA TYR A 392 -16.93 30.85 23.70
C TYR A 392 -15.47 30.50 23.92
N GLU A 393 -15.17 29.21 23.95
CA GLU A 393 -13.80 28.72 23.92
C GLU A 393 -13.31 28.76 22.46
N VAL A 394 -12.30 29.58 22.17
CA VAL A 394 -11.77 29.76 20.82
C VAL A 394 -10.56 28.85 20.61
N LYS A 395 -10.53 28.16 19.48
CA LYS A 395 -9.36 27.39 19.01
C LYS A 395 -8.81 28.05 17.77
N ILE A 396 -7.50 28.20 17.69
CA ILE A 396 -6.76 28.69 16.53
C ILE A 396 -5.78 27.61 16.02
N PRO A 397 -5.36 27.63 14.75
CA PRO A 397 -4.35 26.71 14.25
C PRO A 397 -3.03 26.89 15.00
N GLN A 398 -2.30 25.80 15.23
CA GLN A 398 -0.93 25.87 15.72
C GLN A 398 0.01 26.04 14.52
N PHE A 399 0.95 26.98 14.58
CA PHE A 399 1.93 27.22 13.51
C PHE A 399 3.32 26.67 13.84
N ASP A 400 3.53 26.20 15.07
CA ASP A 400 4.77 25.59 15.55
C ASP A 400 4.55 24.09 15.84
N GLY A 401 5.38 23.20 15.26
CA GLY A 401 5.34 21.77 15.56
C GLY A 401 5.61 20.87 14.34
N ASP A 402 5.43 19.56 14.56
CA ASP A 402 5.47 18.54 13.51
C ASP A 402 4.21 18.61 12.63
N GLU A 403 4.36 18.39 11.32
CA GLU A 403 3.26 18.50 10.35
C GLU A 403 2.12 17.52 10.65
N ASP A 404 2.44 16.33 11.16
CA ASP A 404 1.44 15.33 11.55
C ASP A 404 0.58 15.81 12.73
N ALA A 405 1.18 16.52 13.69
CA ALA A 405 0.47 17.09 14.82
C ALA A 405 -0.48 18.22 14.37
N PHE A 406 -0.07 19.02 13.38
CA PHE A 406 -0.90 20.06 12.77
C PHE A 406 -2.16 19.46 12.12
N VAL A 407 -1.99 18.42 11.31
CA VAL A 407 -3.11 17.76 10.62
C VAL A 407 -4.08 17.14 11.63
N GLN A 408 -3.55 16.47 12.67
CA GLN A 408 -4.38 15.86 13.70
C GLN A 408 -5.15 16.91 14.51
N ALA A 409 -4.48 17.99 14.96
CA ALA A 409 -5.12 19.08 15.69
C ALA A 409 -6.21 19.77 14.85
N HIS A 410 -5.97 19.98 13.55
CA HIS A 410 -6.96 20.52 12.64
C HIS A 410 -8.19 19.62 12.53
N GLN A 411 -8.00 18.31 12.35
CA GLN A 411 -9.09 17.33 12.27
C GLN A 411 -9.87 17.24 13.58
N ASP A 412 -9.19 17.23 14.71
CA ASP A 412 -9.83 17.20 16.04
C ASP A 412 -10.64 18.46 16.29
N ASN A 413 -10.13 19.64 15.94
CA ASN A 413 -10.89 20.88 16.02
C ASN A 413 -12.14 20.85 15.11
N LEU A 414 -12.01 20.35 13.88
CA LEU A 414 -13.14 20.14 12.98
C LEU A 414 -14.11 19.05 13.45
N LYS A 415 -13.68 18.14 14.32
CA LYS A 415 -14.52 17.09 14.91
C LYS A 415 -15.28 17.58 16.14
N PHE A 416 -14.61 18.29 17.04
CA PHE A 416 -15.10 18.59 18.38
C PHE A 416 -15.67 20.00 18.55
N CYS A 417 -15.36 20.96 17.66
CA CYS A 417 -15.92 22.31 17.78
C CYS A 417 -17.39 22.38 17.31
N ASP A 418 -18.16 23.25 17.96
CA ASP A 418 -19.58 23.49 17.70
C ASP A 418 -19.80 24.44 16.51
N GLY A 419 -18.83 25.33 16.26
CA GLY A 419 -18.80 26.21 15.10
C GLY A 419 -17.41 26.32 14.48
N VAL A 420 -17.37 26.61 13.18
CA VAL A 420 -16.12 26.87 12.47
C VAL A 420 -16.22 28.18 11.71
N LEU A 421 -15.26 29.07 11.93
CA LEU A 421 -15.14 30.38 11.31
C LEU A 421 -13.80 30.46 10.56
N ILE A 422 -13.83 30.59 9.23
CA ILE A 422 -12.63 30.77 8.42
C ILE A 422 -12.38 32.26 8.25
N PHE A 423 -11.20 32.75 8.63
CA PHE A 423 -10.79 34.13 8.42
C PHE A 423 -10.13 34.28 7.05
N PHE A 424 -10.65 35.20 6.24
CA PHE A 424 -10.13 35.55 4.92
C PHE A 424 -9.48 36.93 4.96
N GLY A 425 -8.24 36.99 5.44
CA GLY A 425 -7.37 38.16 5.47
C GLY A 425 -6.45 38.25 4.25
N GLU A 426 -5.15 38.39 4.45
CA GLU A 426 -4.13 38.42 3.40
C GLU A 426 -3.97 37.08 2.67
N CYS A 427 -4.48 35.99 3.23
CA CYS A 427 -4.44 34.67 2.62
C CYS A 427 -5.04 34.62 1.21
N SER A 428 -4.63 33.62 0.42
CA SER A 428 -5.14 33.48 -0.96
C SER A 428 -6.58 32.95 -0.97
N GLY A 429 -7.39 33.37 -1.95
CA GLY A 429 -8.73 32.78 -2.09
C GLY A 429 -8.72 31.28 -2.40
N GLN A 430 -7.64 30.74 -2.97
CA GLN A 430 -7.47 29.29 -3.14
C GLN A 430 -7.32 28.57 -1.79
N TRP A 431 -6.63 29.19 -0.84
CA TRP A 431 -6.52 28.66 0.52
C TRP A 431 -7.88 28.64 1.22
N VAL A 432 -8.69 29.67 1.05
CA VAL A 432 -10.07 29.69 1.58
C VAL A 432 -10.91 28.58 0.95
N ASP A 433 -10.81 28.37 -0.37
CA ASP A 433 -11.50 27.28 -1.06
C ASP A 433 -11.07 25.90 -0.51
N MET A 434 -9.77 25.71 -0.22
CA MET A 434 -9.26 24.50 0.43
C MET A 434 -9.87 24.31 1.83
N LYS A 435 -9.91 25.34 2.68
CA LYS A 435 -10.52 25.25 4.01
C LYS A 435 -12.02 24.99 3.97
N LEU A 436 -12.72 25.51 2.96
CA LEU A 436 -14.12 25.16 2.71
C LEU A 436 -14.29 23.67 2.33
N MET A 437 -13.34 23.08 1.60
CA MET A 437 -13.35 21.64 1.33
C MET A 437 -13.13 20.82 2.61
N ASP A 438 -12.30 21.29 3.54
CA ASP A 438 -12.12 20.63 4.84
C ASP A 438 -13.43 20.61 5.65
N LEU A 439 -14.26 21.65 5.56
CA LEU A 439 -15.60 21.67 6.17
C LEU A 439 -16.60 20.66 5.57
N LEU A 440 -16.38 20.25 4.31
CA LEU A 440 -17.15 19.19 3.65
C LEU A 440 -16.69 17.80 4.10
N LYS A 441 -15.39 17.65 4.41
CA LYS A 441 -14.81 16.41 4.97
C LYS A 441 -15.12 16.22 6.45
N ALA A 442 -15.38 17.31 7.20
CA ALA A 442 -15.60 17.29 8.64
C ALA A 442 -16.57 16.20 9.18
N PRO A 443 -17.70 15.87 8.52
CA PRO A 443 -18.55 14.75 8.96
C PRO A 443 -17.83 13.39 9.00
N GLY A 444 -16.86 13.17 8.11
CA GLY A 444 -16.07 11.94 8.02
C GLY A 444 -15.04 11.75 9.13
N TYR A 445 -14.75 12.78 9.92
CA TYR A 445 -13.83 12.69 11.07
C TYR A 445 -14.49 12.12 12.34
N GLY A 446 -15.73 11.64 12.25
CA GLY A 446 -16.44 11.02 13.37
C GLY A 446 -17.17 12.03 14.26
N ARG A 447 -17.73 13.09 13.66
CA ARG A 447 -18.60 14.03 14.37
C ARG A 447 -19.87 13.34 14.85
N THR A 448 -20.21 13.51 16.12
CA THR A 448 -21.48 13.04 16.70
C THR A 448 -22.64 13.99 16.43
N LYS A 449 -22.35 15.23 16.01
CA LYS A 449 -23.34 16.27 15.68
C LYS A 449 -23.03 16.95 14.35
N PRO A 450 -24.03 17.23 13.51
CA PRO A 450 -23.84 17.99 12.28
C PRO A 450 -23.21 19.36 12.56
N LEU A 451 -22.17 19.73 11.81
CA LEU A 451 -21.61 21.07 11.86
C LEU A 451 -22.54 22.02 11.11
N THR A 452 -23.42 22.72 11.81
CA THR A 452 -24.39 23.65 11.20
C THR A 452 -23.91 25.10 11.19
N ALA A 453 -23.07 25.48 12.14
CA ALA A 453 -22.45 26.79 12.21
C ALA A 453 -21.12 26.79 11.44
N LYS A 454 -21.18 27.24 10.18
CA LYS A 454 -20.02 27.39 9.30
C LYS A 454 -20.06 28.77 8.67
N ALA A 455 -19.00 29.55 8.82
CA ALA A 455 -18.91 30.85 8.18
C ALA A 455 -17.50 31.18 7.68
N VAL A 456 -17.43 32.06 6.68
CA VAL A 456 -16.20 32.75 6.27
C VAL A 456 -16.33 34.21 6.68
N TYR A 457 -15.41 34.68 7.52
CA TYR A 457 -15.26 36.09 7.88
C TYR A 457 -14.29 36.75 6.91
N VAL A 458 -14.79 37.68 6.11
CA VAL A 458 -13.99 38.43 5.14
C VAL A 458 -13.39 39.64 5.85
N GLY A 459 -12.09 39.58 6.15
CA GLY A 459 -11.36 40.64 6.85
C GLY A 459 -10.57 41.56 5.91
N PRO A 460 -10.00 42.66 6.41
CA PRO A 460 -9.05 43.49 5.65
C PRO A 460 -7.77 42.70 5.27
N PRO A 461 -6.97 43.19 4.30
CA PRO A 461 -7.24 44.32 3.42
C PRO A 461 -8.30 43.99 2.37
N GLU A 462 -9.09 44.99 1.97
CA GLU A 462 -10.13 44.84 0.95
C GLU A 462 -9.53 44.63 -0.44
N ASN A 463 -10.09 43.70 -1.22
CA ASN A 463 -9.70 43.51 -2.61
C ASN A 463 -10.88 43.05 -3.48
N ARG A 464 -10.71 43.12 -4.80
CA ARG A 464 -11.77 42.79 -5.77
C ARG A 464 -12.33 41.36 -5.62
N ARG A 465 -11.54 40.42 -5.09
CA ARG A 465 -11.96 39.03 -4.90
C ARG A 465 -12.85 38.91 -3.66
N LYS A 466 -12.47 39.55 -2.55
CA LYS A 466 -13.23 39.60 -1.30
C LYS A 466 -14.58 40.29 -1.45
N SER A 467 -14.62 41.42 -2.16
CA SER A 467 -15.85 42.19 -2.40
C SER A 467 -16.93 41.42 -3.19
N ARG A 468 -16.57 40.30 -3.83
CA ARG A 468 -17.47 39.44 -4.61
C ARG A 468 -17.50 37.99 -4.10
N PHE A 469 -16.83 37.71 -2.99
CA PHE A 469 -16.72 36.35 -2.48
C PHE A 469 -18.09 35.82 -2.04
N ARG A 470 -18.44 34.63 -2.55
CA ARG A 470 -19.70 33.95 -2.25
C ARG A 470 -19.45 32.44 -2.30
N THR A 471 -20.02 31.71 -1.37
CA THR A 471 -20.01 30.25 -1.34
C THR A 471 -21.37 29.72 -0.91
N ARG A 472 -21.66 28.45 -1.24
CA ARG A 472 -22.83 27.70 -0.72
C ARG A 472 -22.46 26.78 0.45
N THR A 473 -21.16 26.64 0.73
CA THR A 473 -20.63 25.70 1.74
C THR A 473 -20.71 26.25 3.16
N ALA A 474 -20.67 27.58 3.30
CA ALA A 474 -20.68 28.30 4.57
C ALA A 474 -21.39 29.67 4.39
N ASP A 475 -21.84 30.27 5.49
CA ASP A 475 -22.28 31.67 5.46
C ASP A 475 -21.09 32.60 5.18
N VAL A 476 -21.34 33.77 4.61
CA VAL A 476 -20.30 34.78 4.36
C VAL A 476 -20.60 36.01 5.18
N ILE A 477 -19.69 36.35 6.08
CA ILE A 477 -19.75 37.53 6.95
C ILE A 477 -18.77 38.55 6.37
N GLN A 478 -19.30 39.67 5.89
CA GLN A 478 -18.48 40.76 5.39
C GLN A 478 -17.99 41.59 6.58
N GLY A 479 -16.73 41.41 6.96
CA GLY A 479 -16.08 42.17 8.02
C GLY A 479 -15.58 43.53 7.54
N GLY A 480 -15.19 44.38 8.49
CA GLY A 480 -14.53 45.66 8.24
C GLY A 480 -13.27 45.81 9.10
N GLU A 481 -12.71 47.03 9.13
CA GLU A 481 -11.57 47.36 10.01
C GLU A 481 -11.90 47.21 11.51
N THR A 482 -13.19 47.27 11.85
CA THR A 482 -13.70 47.02 13.20
C THR A 482 -14.73 45.89 13.15
N ILE A 483 -14.74 45.05 14.18
CA ILE A 483 -15.72 43.96 14.32
C ILE A 483 -17.11 44.55 14.52
N ASP A 484 -18.07 44.06 13.75
CA ASP A 484 -19.50 44.35 13.91
C ASP A 484 -20.18 43.14 14.60
N PRO A 485 -20.54 43.25 15.89
CA PRO A 485 -21.21 42.17 16.63
C PRO A 485 -22.52 41.71 15.99
N GLU A 486 -23.28 42.61 15.34
CA GLU A 486 -24.55 42.24 14.71
C GLU A 486 -24.34 41.40 13.45
N ALA A 487 -23.21 41.56 12.75
CA ALA A 487 -22.86 40.75 11.59
C ALA A 487 -22.48 39.30 11.96
N LEU A 488 -21.92 39.09 13.15
CA LEU A 488 -21.54 37.76 13.67
C LEU A 488 -22.71 37.00 14.31
N LYS A 489 -23.74 37.71 14.76
CA LYS A 489 -24.90 37.16 15.47
C LYS A 489 -25.57 35.95 14.78
N PRO A 490 -25.82 35.93 13.45
CA PRO A 490 -26.43 34.76 12.80
C PRO A 490 -25.57 33.49 12.90
N PHE A 491 -24.25 33.65 12.89
CA PHE A 491 -23.32 32.53 13.10
C PHE A 491 -23.34 32.08 14.55
N LEU A 492 -23.25 33.02 15.50
CA LEU A 492 -23.27 32.72 16.93
C LEU A 492 -24.59 32.06 17.38
N ASP A 493 -25.73 32.47 16.82
CA ASP A 493 -27.02 31.82 17.06
C ASP A 493 -27.03 30.35 16.59
N LYS A 494 -26.37 30.04 15.46
CA LYS A 494 -26.24 28.66 14.97
C LYS A 494 -25.35 27.81 15.88
N VAL A 495 -24.25 28.37 16.40
CA VAL A 495 -23.44 27.73 17.46
C VAL A 495 -24.30 27.55 18.72
N GLY A 496 -25.16 28.53 18.98
CA GLY A 496 -26.23 28.58 19.97
C GLY A 496 -27.10 27.32 20.06
N VAL A 497 -27.63 26.87 18.92
CA VAL A 497 -28.74 25.92 18.78
C VAL A 497 -28.32 24.44 18.77
N ALA A 498 -27.03 24.12 18.66
CA ALA A 498 -26.50 22.74 18.54
C ALA A 498 -26.75 21.80 19.76
N LYS A 499 -27.53 22.21 20.76
CA LYS A 499 -28.02 21.39 21.90
C LYS A 499 -29.50 20.96 21.79
N GLY A 500 -30.27 21.39 20.80
CA GLY A 500 -31.74 21.30 20.81
C GLY A 500 -32.41 20.16 20.03
N GLY A 501 -31.77 19.00 19.81
CA GLY A 501 -32.28 17.96 18.91
C GLY A 501 -32.18 16.53 19.44
N ALA A 502 -32.74 16.27 20.61
CA ALA A 502 -33.11 14.92 21.03
C ALA A 502 -34.58 14.93 21.47
N ALA A 503 -35.44 14.41 20.59
CA ALA A 503 -36.77 13.93 20.90
C ALA A 503 -36.98 12.62 20.14
#